data_AF-A0A655UKQ2-F1
#
_entry.id   AF-A0A655UKQ2-F1
#
_cell.length_a   1.000
_cell.length_b   1.000
_cell.length_c   1.000
_cell.angle_alpha   90.00
_cell.angle_beta   90.00
_cell.angle_gamma   90.00
#
_symmetry.space_group_name_H-M   'P 1'
#
loop_
_entity.id
_entity.type
_entity.pdbx_description
1 polymer ?
#
loop_
_entity_poly.entity_id
_entity_poly.type
_entity_poly.pdbx_seq_one_letter_code
_entity_poly.pdbx_strand_id
1 'polypeptide(L)'
;MQVALAAWDCFTRVGPAEGERAIAQAIVYLACAPKSNAVYTAWKQALSDAHNLPEFEVPPHLRNAPTRLMKDLGYGEEYRYAHDEPGAYAAGECYFPPEMSGTRYYQPTQRGLETKIAEKLAYLADLNAKSPQKRYEK
;
A
#
# COMPACT_ATOMS: atom_id res chain seq x y z
N MET A 1 13.50 9.36 1.67
CA MET A 1 12.64 10.56 1.56
C MET A 1 13.05 11.65 2.53
N GLN A 2 12.91 11.47 3.85
CA GLN A 2 13.18 12.51 4.86
C GLN A 2 14.57 13.14 4.78
N VAL A 3 15.64 12.36 4.57
CA VAL A 3 17.01 12.90 4.43
C VAL A 3 17.13 13.88 3.26
N ALA A 4 16.52 13.58 2.12
CA ALA A 4 16.53 14.46 0.95
C ALA A 4 15.69 15.74 1.17
N LEU A 5 14.53 15.62 1.82
CA LEU A 5 13.70 16.77 2.17
C LEU A 5 14.39 17.68 3.18
N ALA A 6 15.05 17.12 4.20
CA ALA A 6 15.81 17.89 5.18
C ALA A 6 17.00 18.62 4.52
N ALA A 7 17.67 17.99 3.55
CA ALA A 7 18.72 18.64 2.78
C ALA A 7 18.20 19.80 1.93
N TRP A 8 17.02 19.62 1.30
CA TRP A 8 16.33 20.70 0.61
C TRP A 8 15.98 21.83 1.59
N ASP A 9 15.30 21.52 2.71
CA ASP A 9 14.94 22.52 3.72
C ASP A 9 16.16 23.31 4.21
N CYS A 10 17.30 22.64 4.41
CA CYS A 10 18.55 23.29 4.75
C CYS A 10 19.01 24.26 3.65
N PHE A 11 19.01 23.83 2.39
CA PHE A 11 19.36 24.69 1.26
C PHE A 11 18.45 25.92 1.18
N THR A 12 17.13 25.73 1.31
CA THR A 12 16.14 26.82 1.23
C THR A 12 16.24 27.82 2.39
N ARG A 13 16.61 27.36 3.60
CA ARG A 13 16.60 28.21 4.80
C ARG A 13 17.97 28.78 5.16
N VAL A 14 19.05 28.05 4.91
CA VAL A 14 20.42 28.42 5.31
C VAL A 14 21.18 29.07 4.14
N GLY A 15 20.86 28.70 2.90
CA GLY A 15 21.48 29.28 1.70
C GLY A 15 22.60 28.41 1.10
N PRO A 16 23.28 28.90 0.03
CA PRO A 16 24.06 28.06 -0.88
C PRO A 16 25.21 27.28 -0.24
N ALA A 17 26.05 27.92 0.57
CA ALA A 17 27.27 27.28 1.08
C ALA A 17 27.00 26.09 2.01
N GLU A 18 26.04 26.20 2.92
CA GLU A 18 25.62 25.09 3.80
C GLU A 18 24.61 24.16 3.12
N GLY A 19 23.75 24.72 2.27
CA GLY A 19 22.77 23.96 1.51
C GLY A 19 23.40 22.93 0.57
N GLU A 20 24.43 23.33 -0.16
CA GLU A 20 25.17 22.41 -1.04
C GLU A 20 25.81 21.27 -0.24
N ARG A 21 26.34 21.55 0.96
CA ARG A 21 26.85 20.51 1.87
C ARG A 21 25.74 19.56 2.34
N ALA A 22 24.58 20.09 2.69
CA ALA A 22 23.44 19.27 3.10
C ALA A 22 22.95 18.36 1.95
N ILE A 23 22.93 18.87 0.72
CA ILE A 23 22.62 18.07 -0.48
C ILE A 23 23.70 17.00 -0.72
N ALA A 24 24.98 17.36 -0.60
CA ALA A 24 26.08 16.39 -0.72
C ALA A 24 25.96 15.26 0.32
N GLN A 25 25.60 15.58 1.57
CA GLN A 25 25.32 14.59 2.61
C GLN A 25 24.17 13.66 2.20
N ALA A 26 23.07 14.19 1.66
CA ALA A 26 21.95 13.38 1.19
C ALA A 26 22.33 12.47 0.01
N ILE A 27 23.17 12.93 -0.92
CA ILE A 27 23.68 12.13 -2.03
C ILE A 27 24.47 10.93 -1.51
N VAL A 28 25.41 11.15 -0.59
CA VAL A 28 26.22 10.06 0.01
C VAL A 28 25.31 9.08 0.76
N TYR A 29 24.32 9.58 1.51
CA TYR A 29 23.34 8.72 2.17
C TYR A 29 22.60 7.82 1.18
N LEU A 30 22.10 8.37 0.07
CA LEU A 30 21.41 7.60 -0.97
C LEU A 30 22.34 6.61 -1.67
N ALA A 31 23.62 6.96 -1.85
CA ALA A 31 24.63 6.05 -2.39
C ALA A 31 24.81 4.81 -1.49
N CYS A 32 24.85 4.99 -0.18
CA CYS A 32 24.99 3.90 0.81
C CYS A 32 23.67 3.17 1.14
N ALA A 33 22.51 3.78 0.89
CA ALA A 33 21.22 3.20 1.25
C ALA A 33 20.93 1.88 0.49
N PRO A 34 20.18 0.94 1.10
CA PRO A 34 19.69 -0.24 0.39
C PRO A 34 18.84 0.19 -0.81
N LYS A 35 19.10 -0.39 -1.97
CA LYS A 35 18.39 -0.07 -3.21
C LYS A 35 17.17 -0.96 -3.36
N SER A 36 16.01 -0.38 -3.63
CA SER A 36 14.81 -1.11 -4.04
C SER A 36 14.02 -0.27 -5.04
N ASN A 37 13.62 -0.90 -6.14
CA ASN A 37 12.68 -0.35 -7.12
C ASN A 37 11.29 -1.02 -7.01
N ALA A 38 11.04 -1.86 -5.99
CA ALA A 38 9.82 -2.67 -5.89
C ALA A 38 8.54 -1.82 -5.79
N VAL A 39 8.57 -0.71 -5.04
CA VAL A 39 7.46 0.24 -4.98
C VAL A 39 7.20 0.88 -6.35
N TYR A 40 8.27 1.24 -7.07
CA TYR A 40 8.18 1.87 -8.38
C TYR A 40 7.59 0.93 -9.43
N THR A 41 8.02 -0.34 -9.45
CA THR A 41 7.49 -1.34 -10.37
C THR A 41 6.04 -1.70 -10.04
N ALA A 42 5.71 -1.82 -8.75
CA ALA A 42 4.34 -2.08 -8.30
C ALA A 42 3.38 -0.95 -8.73
N TRP A 43 3.80 0.31 -8.55
CA TRP A 43 3.01 1.47 -8.98
C TRP A 43 2.82 1.51 -10.49
N LYS A 44 3.87 1.21 -11.28
CA LYS A 44 3.74 1.13 -12.74
C LYS A 44 2.74 0.08 -13.19
N GLN A 45 2.74 -1.08 -12.56
CA GLN A 45 1.78 -2.15 -12.87
C GLN A 45 0.36 -1.72 -12.51
N ALA A 46 0.15 -1.20 -11.31
CA ALA A 46 -1.17 -0.70 -10.89
C ALA A 46 -1.70 0.40 -11.82
N LEU A 47 -0.84 1.34 -12.23
CA LEU A 47 -1.21 2.42 -13.16
C LEU A 47 -1.52 1.88 -14.56
N SER A 48 -0.72 0.91 -15.04
CA SER A 48 -0.97 0.25 -16.32
C SER A 48 -2.32 -0.47 -16.32
N ASP A 49 -2.64 -1.19 -15.27
CA ASP A 49 -3.91 -1.92 -15.16
C ASP A 49 -5.09 -0.94 -15.09
N ALA A 50 -4.97 0.14 -14.32
CA ALA A 50 -6.00 1.17 -14.26
C ALA A 50 -6.26 1.87 -15.62
N HIS A 51 -5.26 1.92 -16.51
CA HIS A 51 -5.43 2.48 -17.86
C HIS A 51 -5.96 1.48 -18.88
N ASN A 52 -5.64 0.19 -18.74
CA ASN A 52 -5.84 -0.80 -19.80
C ASN A 52 -6.93 -1.83 -19.50
N LEU A 53 -7.29 -2.03 -18.22
CA LEU A 53 -8.38 -2.92 -17.84
C LEU A 53 -9.73 -2.19 -17.92
N PRO A 54 -10.85 -2.93 -18.03
CA PRO A 54 -12.19 -2.35 -17.95
C PRO A 54 -12.40 -1.55 -16.66
N GLU A 55 -13.32 -0.59 -16.72
CA GLU A 55 -13.78 0.20 -15.57
C GLU A 55 -14.62 -0.68 -14.63
N PHE A 56 -13.96 -1.53 -13.84
CA PHE A 56 -14.64 -2.32 -12.82
C PHE A 56 -15.23 -1.40 -11.73
N GLU A 57 -16.47 -1.67 -11.34
CA GLU A 57 -17.09 -0.91 -10.26
C GLU A 57 -16.40 -1.17 -8.92
N VAL A 58 -16.42 -0.16 -8.02
CA VAL A 58 -16.01 -0.36 -6.64
C VAL A 58 -16.90 -1.45 -6.01
N PRO A 59 -16.32 -2.52 -5.42
CA PRO A 59 -17.09 -3.58 -4.77
C PRO A 59 -18.05 -3.03 -3.70
N PRO A 60 -19.27 -3.57 -3.56
CA PRO A 60 -20.27 -3.05 -2.62
C PRO A 60 -19.77 -2.92 -1.17
N HIS A 61 -18.96 -3.87 -0.69
CA HIS A 61 -18.39 -3.86 0.66
C HIS A 61 -17.33 -2.77 0.88
N LEU A 62 -16.88 -2.08 -0.17
CA LEU A 62 -15.92 -0.96 -0.10
C LEU A 62 -16.55 0.39 -0.45
N ARG A 63 -17.83 0.42 -0.86
CA ARG A 63 -18.52 1.67 -1.19
C ARG A 63 -18.76 2.47 0.08
N ASN A 64 -18.62 3.79 -0.02
CA ASN A 64 -19.07 4.68 1.05
C ASN A 64 -20.60 4.65 1.12
N ALA A 65 -21.16 4.55 2.32
CA ALA A 65 -22.60 4.63 2.58
C ALA A 65 -22.93 5.82 3.51
N PRO A 66 -22.71 7.07 3.05
CA PRO A 66 -22.82 8.24 3.91
C PRO A 66 -24.28 8.64 4.22
N THR A 67 -25.26 8.16 3.43
CA THR A 67 -26.67 8.51 3.63
C THR A 67 -27.46 7.38 4.31
N ARG A 68 -28.51 7.74 5.03
CA ARG A 68 -29.42 6.79 5.70
C ARG A 68 -30.09 5.85 4.69
N LEU A 69 -30.51 6.37 3.54
CA LEU A 69 -31.07 5.59 2.44
C LEU A 69 -30.08 4.53 1.90
N MET A 70 -28.78 4.87 1.79
CA MET A 70 -27.76 3.90 1.34
C MET A 70 -27.57 2.78 2.36
N LYS A 71 -27.57 3.09 3.66
CA LYS A 71 -27.51 2.06 4.72
C LYS A 71 -28.76 1.18 4.72
N ASP A 72 -29.95 1.78 4.58
CA ASP A 72 -31.22 1.06 4.52
C ASP A 72 -31.31 0.15 3.27
N LEU A 73 -30.54 0.45 2.22
CA LEU A 73 -30.38 -0.37 1.02
C LEU A 73 -29.23 -1.41 1.14
N GLY A 74 -28.64 -1.57 2.33
CA GLY A 74 -27.58 -2.56 2.61
C GLY A 74 -26.17 -2.15 2.19
N TYR A 75 -25.94 -0.89 1.79
CA TYR A 75 -24.60 -0.43 1.41
C TYR A 75 -23.71 -0.35 2.67
N GLY A 76 -22.58 -1.06 2.63
CA GLY A 76 -21.60 -1.09 3.72
C GLY A 76 -21.88 -2.13 4.81
N GLU A 77 -22.99 -2.88 4.76
CA GLU A 77 -23.25 -3.95 5.75
C GLU A 77 -22.23 -5.09 5.68
N GLU A 78 -21.68 -5.33 4.49
CA GLU A 78 -20.63 -6.33 4.28
C GLU A 78 -19.22 -5.81 4.54
N TYR A 79 -19.06 -4.53 4.90
CA TYR A 79 -17.74 -3.96 5.17
C TYR A 79 -17.17 -4.53 6.46
N ARG A 80 -15.97 -5.12 6.33
CA ARG A 80 -15.22 -5.65 7.46
C ARG A 80 -14.29 -4.58 8.01
N TYR A 81 -14.65 -4.00 9.16
CA TYR A 81 -13.83 -3.00 9.83
C TYR A 81 -12.66 -3.66 10.55
N ALA A 82 -11.49 -3.66 9.90
CA ALA A 82 -10.32 -4.42 10.32
C ALA A 82 -9.87 -4.16 11.78
N HIS A 83 -10.09 -2.95 12.33
CA HIS A 83 -9.70 -2.63 13.70
C HIS A 83 -10.45 -3.41 14.77
N ASP A 84 -11.66 -3.89 14.47
CA ASP A 84 -12.46 -4.70 15.39
C ASP A 84 -12.15 -6.21 15.24
N GLU A 85 -11.29 -6.57 14.28
CA GLU A 85 -10.90 -7.95 14.04
C GLU A 85 -9.55 -8.31 14.70
N PRO A 86 -9.32 -9.61 15.01
CA PRO A 86 -8.06 -10.07 15.60
C PRO A 86 -6.84 -9.61 14.80
N GLY A 87 -5.85 -9.03 15.50
CA GLY A 87 -4.63 -8.52 14.87
C GLY A 87 -4.83 -7.25 14.04
N ALA A 88 -5.99 -6.58 14.17
CA ALA A 88 -6.39 -5.44 13.37
C ALA A 88 -6.34 -5.73 11.85
N TYR A 89 -6.72 -6.95 11.45
CA TYR A 89 -6.63 -7.43 10.08
C TYR A 89 -7.82 -8.32 9.70
N ALA A 90 -8.59 -7.90 8.70
CA ALA A 90 -9.70 -8.65 8.15
C ALA A 90 -9.22 -9.84 7.29
N ALA A 91 -8.82 -10.94 7.94
CA ALA A 91 -8.27 -12.10 7.26
C ALA A 91 -9.29 -12.71 6.27
N GLY A 92 -8.84 -13.00 5.04
CA GLY A 92 -9.67 -13.52 3.95
C GLY A 92 -10.47 -12.46 3.19
N GLU A 93 -10.38 -11.17 3.57
CA GLU A 93 -10.98 -10.09 2.78
C GLU A 93 -10.23 -9.86 1.45
N CYS A 94 -10.95 -9.45 0.41
CA CYS A 94 -10.38 -9.06 -0.88
C CYS A 94 -10.77 -7.62 -1.21
N TYR A 95 -9.76 -6.79 -1.46
CA TYR A 95 -9.92 -5.36 -1.70
C TYR A 95 -9.96 -4.97 -3.19
N PHE A 96 -9.72 -5.94 -4.07
CA PHE A 96 -9.89 -5.77 -5.50
C PHE A 96 -11.32 -6.11 -5.93
N PRO A 97 -11.77 -5.63 -7.10
CA PRO A 97 -12.91 -6.20 -7.81
C PRO A 97 -12.75 -7.72 -7.96
N PRO A 98 -13.86 -8.48 -8.00
CA PRO A 98 -13.82 -9.94 -8.19
C PRO A 98 -12.96 -10.38 -9.37
N GLU A 99 -12.98 -9.63 -10.47
CA GLU A 99 -12.22 -9.86 -11.71
C GLU A 99 -10.71 -9.76 -11.52
N MET A 100 -10.28 -9.03 -10.50
CA MET A 100 -8.88 -8.81 -10.15
C MET A 100 -8.48 -9.52 -8.84
N SER A 101 -9.34 -10.41 -8.33
CA SER A 101 -9.04 -11.16 -7.11
C SER A 101 -7.73 -11.95 -7.25
N GLY A 102 -6.87 -11.87 -6.24
CA GLY A 102 -5.54 -12.49 -6.26
C GLY A 102 -4.43 -11.65 -6.90
N THR A 103 -4.74 -10.47 -7.44
CA THR A 103 -3.73 -9.55 -7.99
C THR A 103 -2.72 -9.11 -6.93
N ARG A 104 -1.43 -9.14 -7.28
CA ARG A 104 -0.34 -8.69 -6.41
C ARG A 104 0.71 -7.87 -7.17
N TYR A 105 0.71 -6.56 -6.94
CA TYR A 105 1.71 -5.66 -7.53
C TYR A 105 3.00 -5.57 -6.72
N TYR A 106 2.90 -5.43 -5.39
CA TYR A 106 4.08 -5.19 -4.56
C TYR A 106 4.77 -6.50 -4.15
N GLN A 107 6.02 -6.62 -4.58
CA GLN A 107 6.90 -7.76 -4.32
C GLN A 107 8.17 -7.23 -3.62
N PRO A 108 8.22 -7.21 -2.28
CA PRO A 108 9.34 -6.65 -1.53
C PRO A 108 10.64 -7.42 -1.79
N THR A 109 11.76 -6.73 -1.69
CA THR A 109 13.09 -7.31 -1.88
C THR A 109 13.69 -7.73 -0.53
N GLN A 110 14.79 -8.49 -0.55
CA GLN A 110 15.46 -8.96 0.69
C GLN A 110 16.51 -7.96 1.21
N ARG A 111 16.28 -6.66 1.04
CA ARG A 111 17.25 -5.59 1.37
C ARG A 111 16.65 -4.59 2.34
N GLY A 112 17.45 -4.18 3.33
CA GLY A 112 17.04 -3.18 4.30
C GLY A 112 15.74 -3.58 5.03
N LEU A 113 14.82 -2.62 5.17
CA LEU A 113 13.55 -2.85 5.87
C LEU A 113 12.57 -3.74 5.10
N GLU A 114 12.75 -3.93 3.79
CA GLU A 114 11.84 -4.75 3.00
C GLU A 114 11.84 -6.22 3.42
N THR A 115 12.91 -6.72 4.05
CA THR A 115 12.91 -8.06 4.65
C THR A 115 11.81 -8.22 5.70
N LYS A 116 11.65 -7.24 6.61
CA LYS A 116 10.59 -7.26 7.62
C LYS A 116 9.21 -7.04 7.03
N ILE A 117 9.13 -6.25 5.96
CA ILE A 117 7.87 -6.08 5.21
C ILE A 117 7.49 -7.41 4.52
N ALA A 118 8.45 -8.13 3.94
CA ALA A 118 8.22 -9.42 3.30
C ALA A 118 7.74 -10.47 4.31
N GLU A 119 8.38 -10.55 5.49
CA GLU A 119 7.93 -11.40 6.60
C GLU A 119 6.48 -11.09 7.00
N LYS A 120 6.14 -9.80 7.19
CA LYS A 120 4.77 -9.39 7.52
C LYS A 120 3.79 -9.78 6.42
N LEU A 121 4.10 -9.54 5.15
CA LEU A 121 3.19 -9.89 4.05
C LEU A 121 2.98 -11.40 3.93
N ALA A 122 4.01 -12.21 4.17
CA ALA A 122 3.89 -13.67 4.20
C ALA A 122 2.99 -14.13 5.34
N TYR A 123 3.14 -13.55 6.54
CA TYR A 123 2.26 -13.81 7.67
C TYR A 123 0.80 -13.44 7.37
N LEU A 124 0.54 -12.27 6.79
CA LEU A 124 -0.82 -11.85 6.42
C LEU A 124 -1.43 -12.77 5.34
N ALA A 125 -0.62 -13.24 4.38
CA ALA A 125 -1.08 -14.19 3.37
C ALA A 125 -1.46 -15.54 3.99
N ASP A 126 -0.72 -16.02 4.98
CA ASP A 126 -1.06 -17.23 5.74
C ASP A 126 -2.36 -17.07 6.54
N LEU A 127 -2.57 -15.90 7.18
CA LEU A 127 -3.85 -15.59 7.83
C LEU A 127 -5.01 -15.61 6.84
N ASN A 128 -4.85 -15.03 5.65
CA ASN A 128 -5.88 -15.07 4.61
C ASN A 128 -6.19 -16.51 4.17
N ALA A 129 -5.17 -17.33 3.96
CA ALA A 129 -5.33 -18.72 3.54
C ALA A 129 -6.10 -19.56 4.58
N LYS A 130 -5.87 -19.30 5.87
CA LYS A 130 -6.50 -19.97 7.01
C LYS A 130 -7.86 -19.38 7.42
N SER A 131 -8.24 -18.23 6.87
CA SER A 131 -9.49 -17.58 7.25
C SER A 131 -10.68 -18.46 6.89
N PRO A 132 -11.65 -18.67 7.81
CA PRO A 132 -12.91 -19.34 7.50
C PRO A 132 -13.85 -18.46 6.68
N GLN A 133 -13.62 -17.14 6.64
CA GLN A 133 -14.41 -16.17 5.89
C GLN A 133 -13.55 -15.55 4.79
N LYS A 134 -13.72 -16.05 3.56
CA LYS A 134 -12.99 -15.58 2.39
C LYS A 134 -13.91 -14.90 1.40
N ARG A 135 -13.53 -13.71 0.97
CA ARG A 135 -14.31 -12.93 0.01
C ARG A 135 -14.20 -13.55 -1.37
N TYR A 136 -15.33 -13.64 -2.07
CA TYR A 136 -15.49 -14.22 -3.41
C TYR A 136 -15.27 -15.74 -3.52
N GLU A 137 -14.87 -16.42 -2.44
CA GLU A 137 -14.91 -17.88 -2.36
C GLU A 137 -16.29 -18.32 -1.88
N LYS A 138 -16.87 -19.35 -2.51
CA LYS A 138 -18.13 -19.98 -2.11
C LYS A 138 -17.90 -21.11 -1.14
#